data_AF-A0A2N0X582-F1
#
_entry.id   AF-A0A2N0X582-F1
#
_cell.length_a   1.000
_cell.length_b   1.000
_cell.length_c   1.000
_cell.angle_alpha   90.00
_cell.angle_beta   90.00
_cell.angle_gamma   90.00
#
_symmetry.space_group_name_H-M   'P 1'
#
loop_
_entity.id
_entity.type
_entity.pdbx_description
1 polymer ?
#
loop_
_entity_poly.entity_id
_entity_poly.type
_entity_poly.pdbx_seq_one_letter_code
_entity_poly.pdbx_strand_id
1 'polypeptide(L)'
;MGAGAALLCGALFSERALFIAPAVLLVLACCRLLGRAGARRGGLLALCLLLPTATWAGVYAAAVGDPRTAPADPLPFLGHGYGLGLLPTLASGPWRWERWHPGPPWAAPDTAGILLGAAAGLLLLALTIRRAAAWIPVAAYPALCFLALALARSGPDTALEITQTLRHVSEVAVLGAVALAYALPTRLPMSARALGGAWLVSSLISTLAYAQVWAPQPGRDFFHGLRTSLQRHHAPLLDQDLPLEVLLPVTHPYNRLSAYSDALGTPSFVGAATSDPVIVGADGSLHPAEIHEMRATASPQQCDAGTALPLDGPLLNREWVVRLNYMAAAPGVGTVSLNGESVEFPIASGIHSIYVQIAGGGNLLHASGPTACFSRSSVGILQP
;
A
#
# COMPACT_ATOMS: atom_id res chain seq x y z
N MET A 1 -27.53 -27.71 0.58
CA MET A 1 -26.31 -28.09 1.32
C MET A 1 -25.04 -27.66 0.58
N GLY A 2 -24.79 -28.08 -0.67
CA GLY A 2 -23.57 -27.68 -1.42
C GLY A 2 -23.32 -26.17 -1.53
N ALA A 3 -24.35 -25.36 -1.80
CA ALA A 3 -24.21 -23.90 -1.89
C ALA A 3 -23.80 -23.24 -0.55
N GLY A 4 -24.32 -23.74 0.57
CA GLY A 4 -23.96 -23.24 1.91
C GLY A 4 -22.52 -23.61 2.28
N ALA A 5 -22.06 -24.81 1.92
CA ALA A 5 -20.68 -25.23 2.12
C ALA A 5 -19.69 -24.39 1.30
N ALA A 6 -20.00 -24.12 0.02
CA ALA A 6 -19.19 -23.26 -0.83
C ALA A 6 -19.06 -21.83 -0.27
N LEU A 7 -20.17 -21.29 0.26
CA LEU A 7 -20.19 -19.98 0.89
C LEU A 7 -19.36 -19.94 2.19
N LEU A 8 -19.47 -20.96 3.05
CA LEU A 8 -18.61 -21.08 4.24
C LEU A 8 -17.13 -21.14 3.86
N CYS A 9 -16.79 -21.94 2.84
CA CYS A 9 -15.43 -22.00 2.34
C CYS A 9 -14.94 -20.62 1.87
N GLY A 10 -15.74 -19.91 1.08
CA GLY A 10 -15.41 -18.55 0.63
C GLY A 10 -15.26 -17.56 1.78
N ALA A 11 -16.10 -17.67 2.81
CA ALA A 11 -16.06 -16.81 4.00
C ALA A 11 -14.74 -16.92 4.77
N LEU A 12 -14.12 -18.11 4.81
CA LEU A 12 -12.81 -18.30 5.44
C LEU A 12 -11.66 -17.51 4.77
N PHE A 13 -11.83 -17.11 3.50
CA PHE A 13 -10.79 -16.38 2.75
C PHE A 13 -11.05 -14.88 2.66
N SER A 14 -12.31 -14.43 2.71
CA SER A 14 -12.63 -13.01 2.64
C SER A 14 -13.96 -12.65 3.30
N GLU A 15 -13.93 -11.52 4.00
CA GLU A 15 -15.07 -10.76 4.52
C GLU A 15 -16.09 -10.38 3.43
N ARG A 16 -15.68 -10.27 2.16
CA ARG A 16 -16.59 -9.97 1.05
C ARG A 16 -17.61 -11.07 0.79
N ALA A 17 -17.34 -12.30 1.27
CA ALA A 17 -18.30 -13.39 1.19
C ALA A 17 -19.66 -13.04 1.85
N LEU A 18 -19.66 -12.08 2.79
CA LEU A 18 -20.87 -11.56 3.42
C LEU A 18 -21.90 -10.99 2.44
N PHE A 19 -21.44 -10.48 1.29
CA PHE A 19 -22.31 -9.90 0.27
C PHE A 19 -22.80 -10.92 -0.76
N ILE A 20 -22.22 -12.12 -0.82
CA ILE A 20 -22.55 -13.14 -1.84
C ILE A 20 -23.99 -13.63 -1.68
N ALA A 21 -24.38 -14.08 -0.49
CA ALA A 21 -25.74 -14.62 -0.28
C ALA A 21 -26.84 -13.59 -0.54
N PRO A 22 -26.79 -12.36 0.00
CA PRO A 22 -27.76 -11.31 -0.35
C PRO A 22 -27.79 -11.02 -1.85
N ALA A 23 -26.63 -10.91 -2.52
CA ALA A 23 -26.55 -10.64 -3.95
C ALA A 23 -27.18 -11.77 -4.78
N VAL A 24 -26.88 -13.04 -4.47
CA VAL A 24 -27.46 -14.20 -5.15
C VAL A 24 -28.97 -14.24 -4.99
N LEU A 25 -29.47 -14.05 -3.76
CA LEU A 25 -30.92 -14.03 -3.53
C LEU A 25 -31.61 -12.88 -4.25
N LEU A 26 -30.98 -11.71 -4.28
CA LEU A 26 -31.47 -10.55 -5.02
C LEU A 26 -31.53 -10.82 -6.53
N VAL A 27 -30.47 -11.42 -7.11
CA VAL A 27 -30.46 -11.85 -8.52
C VAL A 27 -31.61 -12.83 -8.81
N LEU A 28 -31.77 -13.85 -7.98
CA LEU A 28 -32.83 -14.85 -8.17
C LEU A 28 -34.23 -14.25 -8.04
N ALA A 29 -34.41 -13.25 -7.18
CA ALA A 29 -35.68 -12.55 -7.02
C ALA A 29 -35.98 -11.66 -8.23
N CYS A 30 -35.01 -10.83 -8.63
CA CYS A 30 -35.09 -9.92 -9.76
C CYS A 30 -35.29 -10.65 -11.10
N CYS A 31 -34.70 -11.83 -11.26
CA CYS A 31 -34.89 -12.69 -12.43
C CYS A 31 -36.15 -13.58 -12.33
N ARG A 32 -36.99 -13.39 -11.31
CA ARG A 32 -38.22 -14.18 -11.03
C ARG A 32 -37.99 -15.70 -10.92
N LEU A 33 -36.77 -16.12 -10.59
CA LEU A 33 -36.39 -17.53 -10.45
C LEU A 33 -36.86 -18.12 -9.12
N LEU A 34 -36.85 -17.32 -8.05
CA LEU A 34 -37.38 -17.72 -6.73
C LEU A 34 -38.89 -18.05 -6.81
N GLY A 35 -39.68 -17.22 -7.50
CA GLY A 35 -41.11 -17.44 -7.69
C GLY A 35 -41.43 -18.71 -8.48
N ARG A 36 -40.58 -19.07 -9.46
CA ARG A 36 -40.73 -20.30 -10.27
C ARG A 36 -40.39 -21.57 -9.49
N ALA A 37 -39.45 -21.49 -8.55
CA ALA A 37 -39.05 -22.64 -7.74
C ALA A 37 -40.09 -23.03 -6.66
N GLY A 38 -41.03 -22.13 -6.35
CA GLY A 38 -42.02 -22.29 -5.29
C GLY A 38 -41.49 -21.89 -3.90
N ALA A 39 -42.38 -21.40 -3.04
CA ALA A 39 -42.03 -20.77 -1.76
C ALA A 39 -41.17 -21.66 -0.85
N ARG A 40 -41.48 -22.96 -0.77
CA ARG A 40 -40.75 -23.92 0.08
C ARG A 40 -39.29 -24.10 -0.33
N ARG A 41 -39.03 -24.29 -1.64
CA ARG A 41 -37.66 -24.46 -2.16
C ARG A 41 -36.87 -23.16 -2.12
N GLY A 42 -37.53 -22.04 -2.43
CA GLY A 42 -36.93 -20.71 -2.30
C GLY A 42 -36.53 -20.39 -0.85
N GLY A 43 -37.41 -20.67 0.12
CA GLY A 43 -37.12 -20.51 1.54
C GLY A 43 -35.98 -21.40 2.02
N LEU A 44 -35.94 -22.67 1.60
CA LEU A 44 -34.84 -23.58 1.95
C LEU A 44 -33.49 -23.09 1.39
N LEU A 45 -33.47 -22.59 0.15
CA LEU A 45 -32.28 -22.02 -0.46
C LEU A 45 -31.81 -20.76 0.28
N ALA A 46 -32.75 -19.84 0.58
CA ALA A 46 -32.46 -18.64 1.32
C ALA A 46 -31.87 -18.96 2.70
N LEU A 47 -32.46 -19.91 3.42
CA LEU A 47 -31.93 -20.37 4.71
C LEU A 47 -30.51 -20.96 4.57
N CYS A 48 -30.29 -21.81 3.57
CA CYS A 48 -28.98 -22.43 3.31
C CYS A 48 -27.86 -21.43 2.98
N LEU A 49 -28.21 -20.23 2.49
CA LEU A 49 -27.26 -19.17 2.13
C LEU A 49 -27.11 -18.13 3.26
N LEU A 50 -28.23 -17.70 3.84
CA LEU A 50 -28.25 -16.64 4.84
C LEU A 50 -27.72 -17.12 6.19
N LEU A 51 -27.96 -18.38 6.59
CA LEU A 51 -27.49 -18.87 7.88
C LEU A 51 -25.96 -18.85 7.98
N PRO A 52 -25.19 -19.44 7.04
CA PRO A 52 -23.74 -19.29 7.01
C PRO A 52 -23.25 -17.84 6.98
N THR A 53 -23.93 -16.99 6.20
CA THR A 53 -23.59 -15.55 6.08
C THR A 53 -23.75 -14.84 7.42
N ALA A 54 -24.86 -15.06 8.10
CA ALA A 54 -25.15 -14.44 9.39
C ALA A 54 -24.20 -14.95 10.48
N THR A 55 -23.89 -16.25 10.48
CA THR A 55 -22.88 -16.83 11.37
C THR A 55 -21.52 -16.17 11.16
N TRP A 56 -21.06 -16.06 9.91
CA TRP A 56 -19.79 -15.41 9.60
C TRP A 56 -19.80 -13.92 9.93
N ALA A 57 -20.91 -13.21 9.68
CA ALA A 57 -21.04 -11.80 10.04
C ALA A 57 -20.88 -11.59 11.55
N GLY A 58 -21.46 -12.47 12.36
CA GLY A 58 -21.29 -12.46 13.82
C GLY A 58 -19.84 -12.71 14.24
N VAL A 59 -19.17 -13.70 13.64
CA VAL A 59 -17.75 -13.97 13.89
C VAL A 59 -16.87 -12.78 13.51
N TYR A 60 -17.08 -12.21 12.31
CA TYR A 60 -16.35 -11.06 11.83
C TYR A 60 -16.54 -9.84 12.75
N ALA A 61 -17.79 -9.52 13.12
CA ALA A 61 -18.07 -8.40 14.01
C ALA A 61 -17.45 -8.59 15.40
N ALA A 62 -17.45 -9.82 15.93
CA ALA A 62 -16.82 -10.14 17.21
C ALA A 62 -15.28 -10.05 17.15
N ALA A 63 -14.67 -10.42 16.03
CA ALA A 63 -13.22 -10.40 15.86
C ALA A 63 -12.66 -9.00 15.54
N VAL A 64 -13.36 -8.23 14.71
CA VAL A 64 -12.88 -6.94 14.18
C VAL A 64 -13.35 -5.74 15.03
N GLY A 65 -14.54 -5.81 15.62
CA GLY A 65 -15.15 -4.68 16.33
C GLY A 65 -15.67 -3.58 15.38
N ASP A 66 -15.78 -2.35 15.89
CA ASP A 66 -16.21 -1.19 15.11
C ASP A 66 -15.02 -0.64 14.30
N PRO A 67 -15.06 -0.69 12.95
CA PRO A 67 -13.95 -0.22 12.11
C PRO A 67 -13.89 1.32 11.98
N ARG A 68 -14.86 2.06 12.53
CA ARG A 68 -14.96 3.51 12.32
C ARG A 68 -13.93 4.27 13.16
N THR A 69 -13.11 5.06 12.49
CA THR A 69 -12.17 5.99 13.14
C THR A 69 -12.64 7.45 13.10
N ALA A 70 -13.65 7.74 12.27
CA ALA A 70 -14.27 9.04 12.09
C ALA A 70 -15.72 8.89 11.62
N PRO A 71 -16.57 9.94 11.68
CA PRO A 71 -17.87 9.92 11.03
C PRO A 71 -17.74 9.59 9.54
N ALA A 72 -18.51 8.60 9.09
CA ALA A 72 -18.47 8.17 7.69
C ALA A 72 -19.44 8.98 6.84
N ASP A 73 -18.93 9.63 5.79
CA ASP A 73 -19.73 10.16 4.69
C ASP A 73 -19.62 9.22 3.47
N PRO A 74 -20.69 8.47 3.12
CA PRO A 74 -20.65 7.54 2.00
C PRO A 74 -20.82 8.21 0.63
N LEU A 75 -21.29 9.47 0.56
CA LEU A 75 -21.63 10.11 -0.71
C LEU A 75 -20.42 10.26 -1.64
N PRO A 76 -19.23 10.70 -1.18
CA PRO A 76 -18.06 10.83 -2.04
C PRO A 76 -17.61 9.47 -2.60
N PHE A 77 -17.68 8.41 -1.79
CA PHE A 77 -17.33 7.04 -2.20
C PHE A 77 -18.28 6.51 -3.27
N LEU A 78 -19.58 6.73 -3.11
CA LEU A 78 -20.58 6.35 -4.12
C LEU A 78 -20.38 7.16 -5.41
N GLY A 79 -20.20 8.48 -5.29
CA GLY A 79 -19.99 9.37 -6.44
C GLY A 79 -18.77 8.97 -7.27
N HIS A 80 -17.61 8.79 -6.63
CA HIS A 80 -16.38 8.39 -7.31
C HIS A 80 -16.47 6.95 -7.83
N GLY A 81 -16.96 6.03 -7.00
CA GLY A 81 -17.05 4.61 -7.34
C GLY A 81 -17.97 4.33 -8.52
N TYR A 82 -19.17 4.93 -8.56
CA TYR A 82 -20.07 4.80 -9.71
C TYR A 82 -19.65 5.67 -10.89
N GLY A 83 -19.39 6.96 -10.66
CA GLY A 83 -19.19 7.93 -11.74
C GLY A 83 -17.86 7.78 -12.46
N LEU A 84 -16.77 7.62 -11.70
CA LEU A 84 -15.41 7.54 -12.25
C LEU A 84 -14.90 6.09 -12.35
N GLY A 85 -15.37 5.20 -11.48
CA GLY A 85 -15.03 3.78 -11.54
C GLY A 85 -15.89 3.00 -12.54
N LEU A 86 -17.15 2.74 -12.19
CA LEU A 86 -18.00 1.77 -12.89
C LEU A 86 -18.61 2.29 -14.20
N LEU A 87 -19.04 3.54 -14.25
CA LEU A 87 -19.78 4.08 -15.39
C LEU A 87 -19.01 3.97 -16.72
N PRO A 88 -17.71 4.32 -16.81
CA PRO A 88 -16.91 4.12 -18.03
C PRO A 88 -16.83 2.66 -18.49
N THR A 89 -16.94 1.69 -17.57
CA THR A 89 -16.84 0.26 -17.91
C THR A 89 -18.01 -0.25 -18.75
N LEU A 90 -19.17 0.42 -18.70
CA LEU A 90 -20.31 0.08 -19.55
C LEU A 90 -19.99 0.26 -21.04
N ALA A 91 -19.11 1.21 -21.36
CA ALA A 91 -18.59 1.43 -22.71
C ALA A 91 -17.29 0.68 -23.00
N SER A 92 -16.92 -0.33 -22.19
CA SER A 92 -15.65 -1.09 -22.23
C SER A 92 -14.38 -0.34 -21.80
N GLY A 93 -14.51 0.88 -21.29
CA GLY A 93 -13.43 1.61 -20.65
C GLY A 93 -13.19 1.16 -19.19
N PRO A 94 -12.43 1.93 -18.40
CA PRO A 94 -11.66 3.11 -18.79
C PRO A 94 -10.45 2.72 -19.66
N TRP A 95 -10.02 3.59 -20.57
CA TRP A 95 -8.79 3.37 -21.36
C TRP A 95 -7.54 3.98 -20.73
N ARG A 96 -7.73 4.79 -19.69
CA ARG A 96 -6.66 5.45 -18.95
C ARG A 96 -6.69 4.97 -17.51
N TRP A 97 -5.52 4.53 -17.06
CA TRP A 97 -5.26 4.06 -15.72
C TRP A 97 -4.10 4.87 -15.16
N GLU A 98 -4.17 5.20 -13.89
CA GLU A 98 -3.09 5.87 -13.17
C GLU A 98 -2.69 5.04 -11.96
N ARG A 99 -1.47 5.28 -11.46
CA ARG A 99 -0.91 4.60 -10.30
C ARG A 99 0.12 5.49 -9.63
N TRP A 100 0.03 5.60 -8.31
CA TRP A 100 1.11 6.02 -7.44
C TRP A 100 1.61 4.79 -6.68
N HIS A 101 2.92 4.66 -6.53
CA HIS A 101 3.50 3.59 -5.75
C HIS A 101 3.40 3.90 -4.25
N PRO A 102 3.24 2.88 -3.37
CA PRO A 102 3.14 1.44 -3.64
C PRO A 102 1.70 0.95 -3.95
N GLY A 103 0.75 1.85 -4.22
CA GLY A 103 -0.67 1.55 -4.41
C GLY A 103 -1.03 0.76 -5.68
N PRO A 104 -2.26 0.18 -5.72
CA PRO A 104 -2.85 -0.39 -6.92
C PRO A 104 -3.20 0.69 -7.96
N PRO A 105 -3.34 0.36 -9.26
CA PRO A 105 -3.82 1.29 -10.26
C PRO A 105 -5.32 1.58 -10.03
N TRP A 106 -5.76 2.76 -10.46
CA TRP A 106 -7.17 3.14 -10.48
C TRP A 106 -7.59 3.67 -11.84
N ALA A 107 -8.90 3.55 -12.11
CA ALA A 107 -9.54 4.11 -13.28
C ALA A 107 -9.40 5.63 -13.27
N ALA A 108 -8.87 6.22 -14.35
CA ALA A 108 -8.75 7.68 -14.48
C ALA A 108 -9.44 8.14 -15.78
N PRO A 109 -10.77 7.97 -15.89
CA PRO A 109 -11.49 8.26 -17.13
C PRO A 109 -11.48 9.76 -17.44
N ASP A 110 -11.44 10.08 -18.72
CA ASP A 110 -11.74 11.41 -19.22
C ASP A 110 -13.26 11.62 -19.32
N THR A 111 -13.69 12.86 -19.53
CA THR A 111 -15.11 13.19 -19.66
C THR A 111 -15.79 12.41 -20.79
N ALA A 112 -15.08 12.16 -21.91
CA ALA A 112 -15.62 11.39 -23.02
C ALA A 112 -15.89 9.93 -22.62
N GLY A 113 -14.99 9.28 -21.88
CA GLY A 113 -15.19 7.93 -21.36
C GLY A 113 -16.40 7.82 -20.42
N ILE A 114 -16.61 8.82 -19.56
CA ILE A 114 -17.78 8.89 -18.67
C ILE A 114 -19.08 9.01 -19.48
N LEU A 115 -19.11 9.93 -20.46
CA LEU A 115 -20.28 10.15 -21.31
C LEU A 115 -20.63 8.94 -22.19
N LEU A 116 -19.62 8.26 -22.76
CA LEU A 116 -19.81 7.02 -23.50
C LEU A 116 -20.38 5.92 -22.60
N GLY A 117 -19.85 5.80 -21.37
CA GLY A 117 -20.36 4.89 -20.36
C GLY A 117 -21.83 5.13 -20.02
N ALA A 118 -22.21 6.40 -19.80
CA ALA A 118 -23.58 6.79 -19.55
C ALA A 118 -24.51 6.46 -20.74
N ALA A 119 -24.09 6.79 -21.97
CA ALA A 119 -24.85 6.48 -23.17
C ALA A 119 -25.05 4.97 -23.36
N ALA A 120 -24.00 4.16 -23.13
CA ALA A 120 -24.09 2.71 -23.19
C ALA A 120 -25.04 2.15 -22.11
N GLY A 121 -24.98 2.67 -20.88
CA GLY A 121 -25.88 2.29 -19.80
C GLY A 121 -27.35 2.60 -20.10
N LEU A 122 -27.64 3.80 -20.61
CA LEU A 122 -28.99 4.20 -21.02
C LEU A 122 -29.51 3.34 -22.17
N LEU A 123 -28.67 3.03 -23.16
CA LEU A 123 -29.02 2.14 -24.26
C LEU A 123 -29.33 0.71 -23.74
N LEU A 124 -28.47 0.16 -22.88
CA LEU A 124 -28.70 -1.15 -22.28
C LEU A 124 -30.01 -1.18 -21.50
N LEU A 125 -30.28 -0.16 -20.68
CA LEU A 125 -31.54 -0.06 -19.93
C LEU A 125 -32.75 0.04 -20.86
N ALA A 126 -32.67 0.86 -21.91
CA ALA A 126 -33.74 0.99 -22.90
C ALA A 126 -34.03 -0.34 -23.61
N LEU A 127 -33.00 -1.07 -24.02
CA LEU A 127 -33.12 -2.38 -24.67
C LEU A 127 -33.68 -3.46 -23.72
N THR A 128 -33.45 -3.31 -22.42
CA THR A 128 -33.80 -4.31 -21.40
C THR A 128 -34.93 -3.87 -20.48
N ILE A 129 -35.65 -2.79 -20.81
CA ILE A 129 -36.59 -2.11 -19.90
C ILE A 129 -37.66 -3.04 -19.33
N ARG A 130 -38.14 -4.01 -20.12
CA ARG A 130 -39.13 -5.01 -19.70
C ARG A 130 -38.63 -5.95 -18.60
N ARG A 131 -37.31 -6.08 -18.46
CA ARG A 131 -36.61 -6.89 -17.47
C ARG A 131 -35.65 -6.03 -16.63
N ALA A 132 -35.93 -4.73 -16.50
CA ALA A 132 -35.07 -3.77 -15.81
C ALA A 132 -34.72 -4.17 -14.37
N ALA A 133 -35.62 -4.89 -13.69
CA ALA A 133 -35.37 -5.41 -12.35
C ALA A 133 -34.10 -6.28 -12.25
N ALA A 134 -33.68 -6.94 -13.34
CA ALA A 134 -32.46 -7.74 -13.39
C ALA A 134 -31.17 -6.92 -13.20
N TRP A 135 -31.21 -5.60 -13.38
CA TRP A 135 -30.09 -4.69 -13.14
C TRP A 135 -29.99 -4.22 -11.69
N ILE A 136 -31.01 -4.43 -10.85
CA ILE A 136 -30.99 -4.02 -9.44
C ILE A 136 -29.78 -4.62 -8.68
N PRO A 137 -29.45 -5.92 -8.79
CA PRO A 137 -28.25 -6.46 -8.14
C PRO A 137 -26.94 -5.86 -8.67
N VAL A 138 -26.88 -5.57 -9.98
CA VAL A 138 -25.71 -4.94 -10.64
C VAL A 138 -25.47 -3.55 -10.06
N ALA A 139 -26.54 -2.80 -9.82
CA ALA A 139 -26.47 -1.49 -9.19
C ALA A 139 -26.32 -1.57 -7.66
N ALA A 140 -26.92 -2.52 -6.95
CA ALA A 140 -26.94 -2.54 -5.49
C ALA A 140 -25.67 -3.13 -4.86
N TYR A 141 -25.05 -4.13 -5.51
CA TYR A 141 -23.84 -4.78 -4.98
C TYR A 141 -22.65 -3.82 -4.79
N PRO A 142 -22.29 -2.96 -5.76
CA PRO A 142 -21.23 -1.98 -5.56
C PRO A 142 -21.50 -1.02 -4.41
N ALA A 143 -22.75 -0.59 -4.22
CA ALA A 143 -23.11 0.34 -3.15
C ALA A 143 -22.81 -0.27 -1.77
N LEU A 144 -23.00 -1.58 -1.58
CA LEU A 144 -22.62 -2.26 -0.36
C LEU A 144 -21.10 -2.25 -0.15
N CYS A 145 -20.34 -2.48 -1.22
CA CYS A 145 -18.87 -2.45 -1.17
C CYS A 145 -18.33 -1.04 -0.89
N PHE A 146 -18.89 -0.01 -1.54
CA PHE A 146 -18.54 1.39 -1.32
C PHE A 146 -18.97 1.89 0.07
N LEU A 147 -20.11 1.43 0.59
CA LEU A 147 -20.53 1.73 1.95
C LEU A 147 -19.60 1.08 2.97
N ALA A 148 -19.18 -0.18 2.76
CA ALA A 148 -18.21 -0.83 3.64
C ALA A 148 -16.86 -0.11 3.61
N LEU A 149 -16.41 0.33 2.43
CA LEU A 149 -15.21 1.17 2.30
C LEU A 149 -15.39 2.50 3.03
N ALA A 150 -16.51 3.20 2.85
CA ALA A 150 -16.79 4.45 3.55
C ALA A 150 -16.75 4.26 5.07
N LEU A 151 -17.36 3.19 5.60
CA LEU A 151 -17.37 2.90 7.03
C LEU A 151 -15.98 2.62 7.61
N ALA A 152 -15.14 1.90 6.87
CA ALA A 152 -13.83 1.45 7.35
C ALA A 152 -12.67 2.39 6.98
N ARG A 153 -12.88 3.30 6.02
CA ARG A 153 -11.82 4.11 5.42
C ARG A 153 -12.15 5.59 5.33
N SER A 154 -13.27 6.08 5.87
CA SER A 154 -13.54 7.52 5.93
C SER A 154 -12.62 8.23 6.92
N GLY A 155 -12.07 9.36 6.50
CA GLY A 155 -11.21 10.23 7.30
C GLY A 155 -10.73 11.44 6.48
N PRO A 156 -10.08 12.42 7.13
CA PRO A 156 -9.66 13.67 6.49
C PRO A 156 -8.70 13.45 5.30
N ASP A 157 -7.84 12.44 5.37
CA ASP A 157 -6.81 12.15 4.35
C ASP A 157 -7.18 10.98 3.43
N THR A 158 -8.48 10.74 3.24
CA THR A 158 -8.95 9.60 2.43
C THR A 158 -8.80 9.85 0.94
N ALA A 159 -7.99 9.04 0.27
CA ALA A 159 -7.95 8.97 -1.19
C ALA A 159 -9.18 8.20 -1.73
N LEU A 160 -10.10 8.91 -2.39
CA LEU A 160 -11.35 8.33 -2.94
C LEU A 160 -11.08 7.41 -4.16
N GLU A 161 -9.89 7.48 -4.74
CA GLU A 161 -9.38 6.61 -5.80
C GLU A 161 -9.40 5.14 -5.40
N ILE A 162 -9.46 4.80 -4.11
CA ILE A 162 -9.66 3.43 -3.65
C ILE A 162 -10.92 2.79 -4.26
N THR A 163 -11.97 3.58 -4.50
CA THR A 163 -13.23 3.13 -5.13
C THR A 163 -13.09 2.92 -6.65
N GLN A 164 -12.06 3.49 -7.26
CA GLN A 164 -11.77 3.45 -8.69
C GLN A 164 -10.78 2.33 -9.06
N THR A 165 -10.23 1.60 -8.07
CA THR A 165 -9.34 0.45 -8.29
C THR A 165 -10.06 -0.77 -8.91
N LEU A 166 -11.39 -0.75 -8.94
CA LEU A 166 -12.33 -1.79 -9.43
C LEU A 166 -12.21 -3.19 -8.78
N ARG A 167 -11.10 -3.51 -8.11
CA ARG A 167 -10.87 -4.79 -7.42
C ARG A 167 -11.87 -5.05 -6.31
N HIS A 168 -12.56 -4.02 -5.79
CA HIS A 168 -13.58 -4.14 -4.74
C HIS A 168 -14.98 -4.44 -5.29
N VAL A 169 -15.15 -4.39 -6.62
CA VAL A 169 -16.43 -4.50 -7.31
C VAL A 169 -16.34 -5.40 -8.55
N SER A 170 -15.32 -6.25 -8.64
CA SER A 170 -15.06 -7.14 -9.78
C SER A 170 -16.24 -8.09 -10.09
N GLU A 171 -16.98 -8.47 -9.06
CA GLU A 171 -18.10 -9.40 -9.11
C GLU A 171 -19.30 -8.82 -9.87
N VAL A 172 -19.34 -7.48 -10.04
CA VAL A 172 -20.34 -6.78 -10.86
C VAL A 172 -20.34 -7.29 -12.29
N ALA A 173 -19.19 -7.70 -12.83
CA ALA A 173 -19.11 -8.28 -14.17
C ALA A 173 -19.95 -9.57 -14.29
N VAL A 174 -19.92 -10.42 -13.26
CA VAL A 174 -20.72 -11.66 -13.21
C VAL A 174 -22.21 -11.32 -13.09
N LEU A 175 -22.56 -10.39 -12.21
CA LEU A 175 -23.95 -9.93 -12.06
C LEU A 175 -24.50 -9.33 -13.35
N GLY A 176 -23.69 -8.50 -14.03
CA GLY A 176 -24.00 -7.91 -15.32
C GLY A 176 -24.18 -8.96 -16.41
N ALA A 177 -23.31 -9.97 -16.48
CA ALA A 177 -23.43 -11.07 -17.42
C ALA A 177 -24.73 -11.87 -17.21
N VAL A 178 -25.11 -12.16 -15.96
CA VAL A 178 -26.38 -12.84 -15.65
C VAL A 178 -27.58 -11.96 -16.00
N ALA A 179 -27.52 -10.67 -15.68
CA ALA A 179 -28.57 -9.71 -16.03
C ALA A 179 -28.77 -9.63 -17.54
N LEU A 180 -27.68 -9.56 -18.32
CA LEU A 180 -27.71 -9.56 -19.78
C LEU A 180 -28.26 -10.87 -20.34
N ALA A 181 -27.78 -12.02 -19.86
CA ALA A 181 -28.26 -13.34 -20.29
C ALA A 181 -29.76 -13.54 -20.01
N TYR A 182 -30.23 -12.99 -18.88
CA TYR A 182 -31.65 -12.99 -18.56
C TYR A 182 -32.44 -11.97 -19.38
N ALA A 183 -31.90 -10.79 -19.68
CA ALA A 183 -32.66 -9.70 -20.28
C ALA A 183 -32.72 -9.73 -21.81
N LEU A 184 -31.65 -10.17 -22.47
CA LEU A 184 -31.50 -10.16 -23.91
C LEU A 184 -32.14 -11.39 -24.60
N PRO A 185 -32.54 -11.26 -25.88
CA PRO A 185 -33.03 -12.40 -26.66
C PRO A 185 -31.90 -13.39 -26.98
N THR A 186 -32.26 -14.65 -27.20
CA THR A 186 -31.30 -15.73 -27.54
C THR A 186 -30.58 -15.53 -28.87
N ARG A 187 -31.20 -14.82 -29.81
CA ARG A 187 -30.62 -14.48 -31.11
C ARG A 187 -30.42 -12.98 -31.20
N LEU A 188 -29.17 -12.56 -31.29
CA LEU A 188 -28.79 -11.16 -31.47
C LEU A 188 -28.59 -10.84 -32.96
N PRO A 189 -29.02 -9.66 -33.43
CA PRO A 189 -28.75 -9.21 -34.80
C PRO A 189 -27.24 -9.07 -35.05
N MET A 190 -26.84 -9.08 -36.33
CA MET A 190 -25.42 -8.95 -36.70
C MET A 190 -24.78 -7.67 -36.15
N SER A 191 -25.51 -6.55 -36.15
CA SER A 191 -25.05 -5.28 -35.59
C SER A 191 -24.72 -5.38 -34.09
N ALA A 192 -25.58 -6.04 -33.30
CA ALA A 192 -25.33 -6.24 -31.87
C ALA A 192 -24.13 -7.16 -31.61
N ARG A 193 -23.94 -8.18 -32.44
CA ARG A 193 -22.75 -9.05 -32.37
C ARG A 193 -21.47 -8.30 -32.74
N ALA A 194 -21.51 -7.47 -33.79
CA ALA A 194 -20.39 -6.63 -34.18
C ALA A 194 -20.03 -5.61 -33.09
N LEU A 195 -21.05 -4.96 -32.48
CA LEU A 195 -20.85 -4.07 -31.35
C LEU A 195 -20.26 -4.79 -30.13
N GLY A 196 -20.75 -5.99 -29.82
CA GLY A 196 -20.18 -6.83 -28.76
C GLY A 196 -18.73 -7.22 -29.05
N GLY A 197 -18.38 -7.53 -30.31
CA GLY A 197 -17.00 -7.78 -30.73
C GLY A 197 -16.11 -6.56 -30.54
N ALA A 198 -16.56 -5.37 -30.97
CA ALA A 198 -15.84 -4.12 -30.76
C ALA A 198 -15.66 -3.80 -29.27
N TRP A 199 -16.71 -4.03 -28.45
CA TRP A 199 -16.67 -3.88 -27.00
C TRP A 199 -15.61 -4.80 -26.36
N LEU A 200 -15.51 -6.06 -26.81
CA LEU A 200 -14.49 -7.01 -26.32
C LEU A 200 -13.07 -6.58 -26.70
N VAL A 201 -12.85 -6.13 -27.94
CA VAL A 201 -11.54 -5.62 -28.38
C VAL A 201 -11.15 -4.40 -27.55
N SER A 202 -12.08 -3.48 -27.33
CA SER A 202 -11.85 -2.28 -26.51
C SER A 202 -11.59 -2.62 -25.04
N SER A 203 -12.31 -3.60 -24.48
CA SER A 203 -12.03 -4.12 -23.12
C SER A 203 -10.64 -4.76 -23.01
N LEU A 204 -10.17 -5.44 -24.06
CA LEU A 204 -8.81 -5.95 -24.12
C LEU A 204 -7.78 -4.81 -24.12
N ILE A 205 -8.02 -3.74 -24.87
CA ILE A 205 -7.15 -2.54 -24.86
C ILE A 205 -7.09 -1.92 -23.45
N SER A 206 -8.25 -1.77 -22.78
CA SER A 206 -8.31 -1.31 -21.39
C SER A 206 -7.51 -2.21 -20.44
N THR A 207 -7.61 -3.53 -20.61
CA THR A 207 -6.87 -4.52 -19.82
C THR A 207 -5.36 -4.44 -20.04
N LEU A 208 -4.92 -4.22 -21.29
CA LEU A 208 -3.51 -4.02 -21.62
C LEU A 208 -2.97 -2.72 -21.03
N ALA A 209 -3.76 -1.63 -21.09
CA ALA A 209 -3.39 -0.37 -20.46
C ALA A 209 -3.26 -0.50 -18.93
N TYR A 210 -4.17 -1.23 -18.27
CA TYR A 210 -4.04 -1.58 -16.86
C TYR A 210 -2.75 -2.36 -16.59
N ALA A 211 -2.46 -3.39 -17.39
CA ALA A 211 -1.27 -4.22 -17.23
C ALA A 211 0.03 -3.43 -17.38
N GLN A 212 0.07 -2.47 -18.32
CA GLN A 212 1.22 -1.58 -18.51
C GLN A 212 1.46 -0.70 -17.28
N VAL A 213 0.42 -0.12 -16.69
CA VAL A 213 0.52 0.71 -15.47
C VAL A 213 0.85 -0.12 -14.24
N TRP A 214 0.41 -1.39 -14.20
CA TRP A 214 0.73 -2.32 -13.11
C TRP A 214 2.13 -2.94 -13.22
N ALA A 215 2.73 -2.93 -14.40
CA ALA A 215 3.99 -3.64 -14.66
C ALA A 215 5.19 -3.15 -13.82
N PRO A 216 5.40 -1.84 -13.57
CA PRO A 216 6.49 -1.38 -12.71
C PRO A 216 6.34 -1.90 -11.27
N GLN A 217 7.43 -2.41 -10.70
CA GLN A 217 7.46 -2.97 -9.34
C GLN A 217 8.67 -2.44 -8.56
N PRO A 218 8.64 -1.18 -8.08
CA PRO A 218 9.78 -0.54 -7.41
C PRO A 218 10.35 -1.34 -6.24
N GLY A 219 9.50 -1.97 -5.42
CA GLY A 219 9.96 -2.84 -4.35
C GLY A 219 10.81 -4.01 -4.83
N ARG A 220 10.41 -4.67 -5.93
CA ARG A 220 11.19 -5.76 -6.52
C ARG A 220 12.53 -5.25 -7.04
N ASP A 221 12.50 -4.14 -7.77
CA ASP A 221 13.68 -3.59 -8.43
C ASP A 221 14.69 -3.08 -7.37
N PHE A 222 14.20 -2.39 -6.33
CA PHE A 222 14.97 -1.97 -5.15
C PHE A 222 15.69 -3.12 -4.46
N PHE A 223 14.98 -4.19 -4.07
CA PHE A 223 15.61 -5.30 -3.35
C PHE A 223 16.57 -6.12 -4.22
N HIS A 224 16.35 -6.18 -5.54
CA HIS A 224 17.33 -6.77 -6.46
C HIS A 224 18.61 -5.93 -6.58
N GLY A 225 18.46 -4.61 -6.74
CA GLY A 225 19.61 -3.71 -6.77
C GLY A 225 20.37 -3.71 -5.47
N LEU A 226 19.68 -3.63 -4.33
CA LEU A 226 20.28 -3.65 -3.00
C LEU A 226 21.08 -4.94 -2.78
N ARG A 227 20.50 -6.11 -3.08
CA ARG A 227 21.21 -7.39 -3.00
C ARG A 227 22.47 -7.40 -3.86
N THR A 228 22.41 -6.82 -5.07
CA THR A 228 23.55 -6.75 -5.99
C THR A 228 24.64 -5.81 -5.48
N SER A 229 24.26 -4.66 -4.90
CA SER A 229 25.20 -3.68 -4.36
C SER A 229 25.90 -4.19 -3.09
N LEU A 230 25.17 -4.89 -2.23
CA LEU A 230 25.71 -5.51 -1.01
C LEU A 230 26.74 -6.62 -1.28
N GLN A 231 26.79 -7.19 -2.49
CA GLN A 231 27.86 -8.14 -2.86
C GLN A 231 29.22 -7.45 -3.02
N ARG A 232 29.26 -6.12 -3.19
CA ARG A 232 30.48 -5.35 -3.43
C ARG A 232 30.84 -4.43 -2.27
N HIS A 233 29.87 -4.06 -1.44
CA HIS A 233 30.04 -3.20 -0.29
C HIS A 233 29.97 -4.02 1.01
N HIS A 234 31.03 -3.93 1.82
CA HIS A 234 31.22 -4.78 3.01
C HIS A 234 31.12 -4.02 4.32
N ALA A 235 31.18 -2.67 4.29
CA ALA A 235 30.97 -1.88 5.49
C ALA A 235 29.48 -1.94 5.89
N PRO A 236 29.16 -1.84 7.19
CA PRO A 236 27.78 -1.74 7.61
C PRO A 236 27.12 -0.48 7.03
N LEU A 237 25.85 -0.59 6.66
CA LEU A 237 25.01 0.54 6.32
C LEU A 237 24.39 1.09 7.62
N LEU A 238 24.28 2.41 7.72
CA LEU A 238 23.41 3.00 8.74
C LEU A 238 21.94 2.69 8.39
N ASP A 239 21.09 2.54 9.41
CA ASP A 239 19.70 2.18 9.19
C ASP A 239 18.97 3.33 8.49
N GLN A 240 18.33 3.03 7.36
CA GLN A 240 17.70 4.03 6.51
C GLN A 240 16.25 3.65 6.26
N ASP A 241 15.43 4.67 6.03
CA ASP A 241 14.08 4.47 5.52
C ASP A 241 14.16 3.92 4.09
N LEU A 242 13.26 2.98 3.80
CA LEU A 242 13.03 2.53 2.43
C LEU A 242 12.47 3.69 1.59
N PRO A 243 12.71 3.69 0.26
CA PRO A 243 12.09 4.65 -0.64
C PRO A 243 10.55 4.62 -0.52
N LEU A 244 9.91 5.78 -0.69
CA LEU A 244 8.46 5.93 -0.55
C LEU A 244 7.69 5.04 -1.52
N GLU A 245 8.27 4.74 -2.69
CA GLU A 245 7.73 3.86 -3.71
C GLU A 245 7.72 2.38 -3.29
N VAL A 246 8.53 2.02 -2.29
CA VAL A 246 8.62 0.66 -1.75
C VAL A 246 7.70 0.52 -0.55
N LEU A 247 7.90 1.35 0.49
CA LEU A 247 7.11 1.28 1.71
C LEU A 247 7.04 2.63 2.41
N LEU A 248 5.83 3.02 2.83
CA LEU A 248 5.57 4.34 3.40
C LEU A 248 5.92 4.41 4.90
N PRO A 249 6.30 5.58 5.44
CA PRO A 249 6.64 5.74 6.86
C PRO A 249 5.56 5.34 7.87
N VAL A 250 4.29 5.30 7.44
CA VAL A 250 3.17 4.86 8.29
C VAL A 250 3.30 3.41 8.77
N THR A 251 4.14 2.60 8.11
CA THR A 251 4.38 1.20 8.50
C THR A 251 5.60 1.03 9.40
N HIS A 252 6.13 2.11 10.00
CA HIS A 252 7.22 2.01 10.97
C HIS A 252 6.91 0.97 12.08
N PRO A 253 7.87 0.11 12.46
CA PRO A 253 9.29 0.10 12.08
C PRO A 253 9.61 -0.68 10.79
N TYR A 254 8.61 -1.24 10.11
CA TYR A 254 8.84 -2.10 8.94
C TYR A 254 9.32 -1.33 7.70
N ASN A 255 9.31 0.00 7.70
CA ASN A 255 9.86 0.82 6.61
C ASN A 255 11.38 1.05 6.72
N ARG A 256 12.08 0.37 7.63
CA ARG A 256 13.54 0.47 7.82
C ARG A 256 14.30 -0.66 7.13
N LEU A 257 15.54 -0.42 6.70
CA LEU A 257 16.43 -1.45 6.15
C LEU A 257 16.68 -2.58 7.15
N SER A 258 16.83 -2.25 8.43
CA SER A 258 17.08 -3.22 9.51
C SER A 258 16.04 -4.33 9.58
N ALA A 259 14.78 -4.05 9.19
CA ALA A 259 13.69 -5.02 9.16
C ALA A 259 13.86 -6.14 8.11
N TYR A 260 14.83 -6.03 7.19
CA TYR A 260 14.98 -6.94 6.04
C TYR A 260 16.32 -7.69 5.98
N SER A 261 17.15 -7.61 7.02
CA SER A 261 18.44 -8.33 7.09
C SER A 261 18.28 -9.84 6.86
N ASP A 262 17.34 -10.47 7.57
CA ASP A 262 17.07 -11.91 7.45
C ASP A 262 16.56 -12.29 6.06
N ALA A 263 15.69 -11.46 5.48
CA ALA A 263 15.10 -11.69 4.16
C ALA A 263 16.14 -11.59 3.03
N LEU A 264 17.20 -10.82 3.22
CA LEU A 264 18.28 -10.68 2.26
C LEU A 264 19.36 -11.77 2.40
N GLY A 265 19.33 -12.56 3.49
CA GLY A 265 20.26 -13.66 3.73
C GLY A 265 21.70 -13.22 3.99
N THR A 266 21.90 -11.94 4.30
CA THR A 266 23.20 -11.33 4.61
C THR A 266 23.26 -11.08 6.12
N PRO A 267 24.31 -11.55 6.83
CA PRO A 267 24.49 -11.21 8.25
C PRO A 267 24.42 -9.69 8.43
N SER A 268 23.59 -9.21 9.36
CA SER A 268 23.21 -7.80 9.61
C SER A 268 24.05 -6.77 8.86
N PHE A 269 23.67 -6.50 7.61
CA PHE A 269 24.37 -5.49 6.79
C PHE A 269 24.10 -4.08 7.31
N VAL A 270 23.08 -3.92 8.15
CA VAL A 270 22.82 -2.69 8.91
C VAL A 270 23.57 -2.73 10.23
N GLY A 271 24.22 -1.64 10.58
CA GLY A 271 24.92 -1.46 11.84
C GLY A 271 24.81 -0.04 12.36
N ALA A 272 25.05 0.13 13.67
CA ALA A 272 24.96 1.44 14.31
C ALA A 272 26.09 2.40 13.90
N ALA A 273 27.19 1.88 13.34
CA ALA A 273 28.34 2.66 12.93
C ALA A 273 28.97 2.14 11.63
N THR A 274 29.54 3.05 10.84
CA THR A 274 30.26 2.74 9.59
C THR A 274 31.42 3.69 9.34
N SER A 275 32.45 3.20 8.64
CA SER A 275 33.56 4.02 8.15
C SER A 275 33.38 4.48 6.70
N ASP A 276 32.42 3.88 5.99
CA ASP A 276 32.13 4.14 4.57
C ASP A 276 30.64 4.45 4.42
N PRO A 277 30.22 5.69 4.74
CA PRO A 277 28.80 6.06 4.72
C PRO A 277 28.25 6.04 3.28
N VAL A 278 27.13 5.35 3.11
CA VAL A 278 26.40 5.29 1.84
C VAL A 278 24.91 5.52 2.05
N ILE A 279 24.26 6.13 1.06
CA ILE A 279 22.81 6.20 0.95
C ILE A 279 22.33 5.17 -0.06
N VAL A 280 21.24 4.49 0.27
CA VAL A 280 20.60 3.55 -0.65
C VAL A 280 19.66 4.32 -1.59
N GLY A 281 19.94 4.26 -2.89
CA GLY A 281 19.10 4.84 -3.93
C GLY A 281 17.77 4.11 -4.11
N ALA A 282 16.85 4.73 -4.85
CA ALA A 282 15.51 4.18 -5.09
C ALA A 282 15.51 2.84 -5.86
N ASP A 283 16.58 2.57 -6.62
CA ASP A 283 16.81 1.31 -7.33
C ASP A 283 17.63 0.29 -6.51
N GLY A 284 17.99 0.61 -5.27
CA GLY A 284 18.86 -0.20 -4.42
C GLY A 284 20.35 -0.07 -4.73
N SER A 285 20.77 0.86 -5.58
CA SER A 285 22.19 1.20 -5.73
C SER A 285 22.72 1.92 -4.48
N LEU A 286 24.01 1.77 -4.19
CA LEU A 286 24.66 2.45 -3.07
C LEU A 286 25.43 3.66 -3.60
N HIS A 287 25.14 4.83 -3.05
CA HIS A 287 25.82 6.08 -3.36
C HIS A 287 26.68 6.51 -2.18
N PRO A 288 27.95 6.89 -2.38
CA PRO A 288 28.75 7.53 -1.33
C PRO A 288 27.98 8.68 -0.71
N ALA A 289 28.06 8.84 0.60
CA ALA A 289 27.32 9.87 1.31
C ALA A 289 28.24 10.74 2.15
N GLU A 290 27.96 12.05 2.15
CA GLU A 290 28.62 13.01 3.02
C GLU A 290 27.67 13.51 4.11
N ILE A 291 28.24 14.02 5.20
CA ILE A 291 27.43 14.61 6.26
C ILE A 291 27.09 16.06 5.91
N HIS A 292 25.80 16.34 5.76
CA HIS A 292 25.29 17.70 5.78
C HIS A 292 25.30 18.18 7.23
N GLU A 293 26.34 18.93 7.58
CA GLU A 293 26.60 19.39 8.94
C GLU A 293 25.49 20.34 9.40
N MET A 294 24.78 19.93 10.46
CA MET A 294 23.82 20.78 11.15
C MET A 294 24.48 21.47 12.34
N ARG A 295 25.36 20.75 13.04
CA ARG A 295 26.15 21.25 14.16
C ARG A 295 27.54 20.65 14.14
N ALA A 296 28.49 21.37 14.73
CA ALA A 296 29.83 20.88 14.96
C ALA A 296 30.21 21.00 16.44
N THR A 297 31.14 20.16 16.88
CA THR A 297 31.75 20.31 18.20
C THR A 297 32.72 21.49 18.19
N ALA A 298 32.75 22.24 19.28
CA ALA A 298 33.73 23.33 19.49
C ALA A 298 35.12 22.81 19.90
N SER A 299 35.35 21.49 19.83
CA SER A 299 36.60 20.84 20.21
C SER A 299 37.80 21.49 19.49
N PRO A 300 38.94 21.67 20.17
CA PRO A 300 40.10 22.33 19.59
C PRO A 300 40.53 21.68 18.27
N GLN A 301 41.26 22.42 17.43
CA GLN A 301 41.90 21.86 16.23
C GLN A 301 42.84 20.68 16.55
N GLN A 302 43.22 20.52 17.83
CA GLN A 302 44.02 19.43 18.35
C GLN A 302 43.16 18.47 19.20
N CYS A 303 43.61 17.23 19.27
CA CYS A 303 42.92 16.12 19.91
C CYS A 303 42.64 16.37 21.41
N ASP A 304 41.38 16.27 21.84
CA ASP A 304 40.94 16.44 23.24
C ASP A 304 40.52 15.08 23.83
N ALA A 305 40.98 14.78 25.05
CA ALA A 305 40.60 13.57 25.79
C ALA A 305 39.31 13.75 26.60
N GLY A 306 38.71 14.94 26.58
CA GLY A 306 37.42 15.21 27.19
C GLY A 306 36.29 14.38 26.59
N THR A 307 35.39 13.89 27.45
CA THR A 307 34.24 13.07 27.04
C THR A 307 32.99 13.89 26.71
N ALA A 308 33.00 15.18 27.03
CA ALA A 308 31.89 16.10 26.84
C ALA A 308 32.27 17.11 25.74
N LEU A 309 31.67 16.96 24.57
CA LEU A 309 31.97 17.74 23.37
C LEU A 309 30.82 18.74 23.13
N PRO A 310 30.97 20.01 23.52
CA PRO A 310 29.92 21.02 23.34
C PRO A 310 29.70 21.30 21.85
N LEU A 311 28.43 21.35 21.45
CA LEU A 311 28.01 21.71 20.10
C LEU A 311 27.89 23.23 19.95
N ASP A 312 28.13 23.73 18.74
CA ASP A 312 27.98 25.14 18.35
C ASP A 312 26.52 25.65 18.33
N GLY A 313 25.57 24.78 18.67
CA GLY A 313 24.17 25.13 18.88
C GLY A 313 23.32 23.91 19.25
N PRO A 314 22.07 24.13 19.69
CA PRO A 314 21.18 23.04 20.06
C PRO A 314 20.69 22.25 18.83
N LEU A 315 20.47 20.95 19.04
CA LEU A 315 19.79 20.02 18.14
C LEU A 315 18.42 19.64 18.69
N LEU A 316 17.46 19.45 17.79
CA LEU A 316 16.15 18.89 18.13
C LEU A 316 16.30 17.41 18.49
N ASN A 317 15.38 16.91 19.32
CA ASN A 317 15.33 15.48 19.66
C ASN A 317 14.88 14.66 18.44
N ARG A 318 15.81 13.93 17.81
CA ARG A 318 15.55 13.01 16.69
C ARG A 318 16.74 12.09 16.47
N GLU A 319 16.66 11.26 15.43
CA GLU A 319 17.80 10.51 14.93
C GLU A 319 18.74 11.43 14.13
N TRP A 320 20.03 11.26 14.37
CA TRP A 320 21.14 12.00 13.78
C TRP A 320 22.26 11.06 13.38
N VAL A 321 23.08 11.49 12.42
CA VAL A 321 24.37 10.87 12.13
C VAL A 321 25.48 11.76 12.66
N VAL A 322 26.40 11.18 13.43
CA VAL A 322 27.59 11.86 13.93
C VAL A 322 28.80 11.35 13.17
N ARG A 323 29.50 12.24 12.48
CA ARG A 323 30.87 12.00 12.02
C ARG A 323 31.82 12.34 13.17
N LEU A 324 32.26 11.31 13.88
CA LEU A 324 33.26 11.39 14.93
C LEU A 324 34.65 11.28 14.33
N ASN A 325 35.46 12.31 14.54
CA ASN A 325 36.88 12.32 14.18
C ASN A 325 37.70 12.05 15.43
N TYR A 326 38.51 11.00 15.41
CA TYR A 326 39.29 10.58 16.57
C TYR A 326 40.69 10.11 16.21
N MET A 327 41.56 10.14 17.21
CA MET A 327 42.86 9.47 17.18
C MET A 327 42.97 8.56 18.40
N ALA A 328 43.34 7.29 18.19
CA ALA A 328 43.47 6.32 19.27
C ALA A 328 44.81 5.58 19.18
N ALA A 329 45.41 5.27 20.34
CA ALA A 329 46.66 4.52 20.39
C ALA A 329 46.44 3.02 20.11
N ALA A 330 45.32 2.47 20.56
CA ALA A 330 44.97 1.05 20.43
C ALA A 330 43.53 0.88 19.93
N PRO A 331 43.20 -0.25 19.28
CA PRO A 331 41.81 -0.57 18.93
C PRO A 331 40.97 -0.83 20.19
N GLY A 332 39.66 -0.59 20.10
CA GLY A 332 38.73 -0.79 21.21
C GLY A 332 37.28 -0.55 20.82
N VAL A 333 36.42 -0.38 21.83
CA VAL A 333 35.01 -0.01 21.65
C VAL A 333 34.80 1.34 22.33
N GLY A 334 34.25 2.29 21.58
CA GLY A 334 33.84 3.60 22.08
C GLY A 334 32.34 3.68 22.25
N THR A 335 31.88 4.70 22.97
CA THR A 335 30.46 5.01 23.14
C THR A 335 30.19 6.45 22.75
N VAL A 336 29.05 6.71 22.10
CA VAL A 336 28.58 8.07 21.82
C VAL A 336 27.11 8.24 22.15
N SER A 337 26.72 9.39 22.70
CA SER A 337 25.33 9.75 22.98
C SER A 337 25.07 11.25 22.88
N LEU A 338 23.81 11.63 22.65
CA LEU A 338 23.34 13.02 22.57
C LEU A 338 22.11 13.19 23.49
N ASN A 339 22.32 13.19 24.82
CA ASN A 339 21.24 13.17 25.82
C ASN A 339 20.23 12.02 25.60
N GLY A 340 20.72 10.87 25.16
CA GLY A 340 19.92 9.69 24.82
C GLY A 340 20.67 8.41 25.17
N GLU A 341 20.26 7.29 24.57
CA GLU A 341 20.95 6.02 24.72
C GLU A 341 22.38 6.09 24.15
N SER A 342 23.32 5.44 24.84
CA SER A 342 24.71 5.35 24.36
C SER A 342 24.84 4.26 23.32
N VAL A 343 25.37 4.63 22.17
CA VAL A 343 25.61 3.74 21.04
C VAL A 343 27.08 3.38 21.00
N GLU A 344 27.37 2.08 20.92
CA GLU A 344 28.73 1.57 20.79
C GLU A 344 29.23 1.67 19.35
N PHE A 345 30.52 1.95 19.18
CA PHE A 345 31.17 1.96 17.88
C PHE A 345 32.61 1.42 17.96
N PRO A 346 33.12 0.78 16.90
CA PRO A 346 34.49 0.28 16.88
C PRO A 346 35.51 1.43 16.76
N ILE A 347 36.57 1.35 17.55
CA ILE A 347 37.73 2.25 17.52
C ILE A 347 38.89 1.49 16.88
N ALA A 348 39.49 2.09 15.84
CA ALA A 348 40.73 1.63 15.21
C ALA A 348 41.93 2.46 15.69
N SER A 349 43.12 1.86 15.71
CA SER A 349 44.35 2.59 16.05
C SER A 349 44.74 3.55 14.92
N GLY A 350 45.24 4.73 15.29
CA GLY A 350 45.58 5.82 14.36
C GLY A 350 44.51 6.90 14.28
N ILE A 351 44.54 7.68 13.20
CA ILE A 351 43.59 8.78 12.92
C ILE A 351 42.48 8.24 12.03
N HIS A 352 41.23 8.35 12.47
CA HIS A 352 40.07 7.82 11.75
C HIS A 352 38.85 8.74 11.86
N SER A 353 37.92 8.56 10.93
CA SER A 353 36.57 9.11 10.98
C SER A 353 35.57 7.97 10.99
N ILE A 354 34.59 8.02 11.88
CA ILE A 354 33.50 7.05 11.93
C ILE A 354 32.16 7.75 11.99
N TYR A 355 31.17 7.19 11.30
CA TYR A 355 29.81 7.69 11.22
C TYR A 355 28.95 6.82 12.13
N VAL A 356 28.32 7.41 13.14
CA VAL A 356 27.49 6.70 14.12
C VAL A 356 26.10 7.27 14.12
N GLN A 357 25.09 6.42 14.04
CA GLN A 357 23.69 6.79 14.10
C GLN A 357 23.23 6.80 15.56
N ILE A 358 22.72 7.95 16.03
CA ILE A 358 22.28 8.13 17.41
C ILE A 358 20.92 8.83 17.46
N ALA A 359 20.14 8.56 18.51
CA ALA A 359 18.91 9.29 18.80
C ALA A 359 19.11 10.24 19.99
N GLY A 360 18.63 11.47 19.88
CA GLY A 360 18.73 12.45 20.95
C GLY A 360 18.67 13.91 20.50
N GLY A 361 18.98 14.83 21.41
CA GLY A 361 18.98 16.26 21.17
C GLY A 361 19.74 17.07 22.23
N GLY A 362 19.68 18.39 22.14
CA GLY A 362 20.41 19.29 23.05
C GLY A 362 21.72 19.80 22.44
N ASN A 363 22.66 20.20 23.30
CA ASN A 363 23.86 20.95 22.92
C ASN A 363 25.18 20.27 23.33
N LEU A 364 25.13 19.03 23.80
CA LEU A 364 26.29 18.32 24.33
C LEU A 364 26.33 16.90 23.80
N LEU A 365 27.40 16.58 23.07
CA LEU A 365 27.68 15.24 22.60
C LEU A 365 28.62 14.57 23.61
N HIS A 366 28.24 13.40 24.13
CA HIS A 366 29.09 12.61 25.00
C HIS A 366 29.77 11.52 24.17
N ALA A 367 31.09 11.53 24.09
CA ALA A 367 31.86 10.50 23.40
C ALA A 367 32.97 9.98 24.32
N SER A 368 33.18 8.67 24.36
CA SER A 368 34.24 8.07 25.16
C SER A 368 34.86 6.88 24.42
N GLY A 369 36.15 6.62 24.66
CA GLY A 369 36.86 5.53 24.01
C GLY A 369 38.22 5.27 24.66
N PRO A 370 38.68 4.01 24.78
CA PRO A 370 39.98 3.69 25.35
C PRO A 370 41.10 4.35 24.53
N THR A 371 41.95 5.15 25.18
CA THR A 371 43.08 5.87 24.54
C THR A 371 42.69 6.79 23.38
N ALA A 372 41.39 7.05 23.20
CA ALA A 372 40.87 7.88 22.12
C ALA A 372 40.82 9.33 22.58
N CYS A 373 41.23 10.23 21.68
CA CYS A 373 40.97 11.65 21.79
C CYS A 373 40.17 12.07 20.56
N PHE A 374 39.28 13.04 20.73
CA PHE A 374 38.35 13.49 19.71
C PHE A 374 38.75 14.87 19.20
N SER A 375 38.60 15.09 17.90
CA SER A 375 38.77 16.41 17.26
C SER A 375 37.41 16.97 16.84
N ARG A 376 37.41 18.12 16.14
CA ARG A 376 36.19 18.70 15.56
C ARG A 376 35.37 17.62 14.86
N SER A 377 34.19 17.34 15.40
CA SER A 377 33.25 16.33 14.93
C SER A 377 31.97 17.03 14.50
N SER A 378 31.17 16.39 13.67
CA SER A 378 29.98 17.00 13.08
C SER A 378 28.76 16.12 13.25
N VAL A 379 27.61 16.73 13.52
CA VAL A 379 26.31 16.08 13.67
C VAL A 379 25.39 16.60 12.57
N GLY A 380 24.69 15.71 11.90
CA GLY A 380 23.88 16.08 10.75
C GLY A 380 23.11 14.91 10.15
N ILE A 381 22.77 15.06 8.88
CA ILE A 381 22.09 14.05 8.06
C ILE A 381 23.00 13.66 6.90
N LEU A 382 22.89 12.43 6.43
CA LEU A 382 23.61 12.02 5.22
C LEU A 382 22.96 12.65 3.99
N GLN A 383 23.79 13.05 3.03
CA GLN A 383 23.41 13.46 1.68
C GLN A 383 24.31 12.76 0.65
N PRO A 384 23.77 12.40 -0.53
CA PRO A 384 24.53 11.72 -1.57
C PRO A 384 25.51 12.65 -2.31
#